data_AF-A0AAE4D720-F1
#
_entry.id   AF-A0AAE4D720-F1
#
_cell.length_a   1.000
_cell.length_b   1.000
_cell.length_c   1.000
_cell.angle_alpha   90.00
_cell.angle_beta   90.00
_cell.angle_gamma   90.00
#
_symmetry.space_group_name_H-M   'P 1'
#
loop_
_entity.id
_entity.type
_entity.pdbx_description
1 polymer ?
#
loop_
_entity_poly.entity_id
_entity_poly.type
_entity_poly.pdbx_seq_one_letter_code
_entity_poly.pdbx_strand_id
1 'polypeptide(L)' 'VKHEVGRLVDAAILAHQKGLLVNAGHGLNLDNLHAFLSAVSHLHEISIGHALISDALFLGLSTTVKAYLALIHGQTEGT' A
#
# COMPACT_ATOMS: atom_id res chain seq x y z
N VAL A 1 -11.38 6.74 10.35
CA VAL A 1 -10.66 6.08 9.23
C VAL A 1 -11.00 6.69 7.87
N LYS A 2 -12.28 6.76 7.44
CA LYS A 2 -12.67 7.31 6.10
C LYS A 2 -12.16 8.72 5.78
N HIS A 3 -12.05 9.61 6.78
CA HIS A 3 -11.55 10.98 6.58
C HIS A 3 -10.08 11.04 6.16
N GLU A 4 -9.23 10.18 6.72
CA GLU A 4 -7.78 10.23 6.44
C GLU A 4 -7.45 9.69 5.06
N VAL A 5 -8.21 8.70 4.56
CA VAL A 5 -8.03 8.19 3.20
C VAL A 5 -8.25 9.30 2.17
N GLY A 6 -9.29 10.12 2.31
CA GLY A 6 -9.52 11.26 1.42
C GLY A 6 -8.35 12.24 1.38
N ARG A 7 -7.78 12.58 2.55
CA ARG A 7 -6.59 13.45 2.63
C ARG A 7 -5.38 12.85 1.91
N LEU A 8 -5.19 11.54 2.00
CA LEU A 8 -4.09 10.83 1.33
C LEU A 8 -4.29 10.79 -0.19
N VAL A 9 -5.53 10.65 -0.67
CA VAL A 9 -5.89 10.75 -2.09
C VAL A 9 -5.54 12.14 -2.63
N ASP A 10 -6.01 13.20 -1.98
CA ASP A 10 -5.75 14.57 -2.40
C ASP A 10 -4.24 14.89 -2.43
N ALA A 11 -3.51 14.42 -1.42
CA ALA A 11 -2.06 14.58 -1.34
C ALA A 11 -1.33 13.84 -2.47
N ALA A 12 -1.72 12.60 -2.77
CA ALA A 12 -1.11 11.81 -3.84
C ALA A 12 -1.34 12.43 -5.22
N ILE A 13 -2.56 12.91 -5.50
CA ILE A 13 -2.91 13.61 -6.74
C ILE A 13 -2.06 14.88 -6.88
N LEU A 14 -1.98 15.70 -5.83
CA LEU A 14 -1.21 16.93 -5.85
C LEU A 14 0.29 16.66 -6.05
N ALA A 15 0.85 15.68 -5.34
CA ALA A 15 2.26 15.30 -5.48
C ALA A 15 2.58 14.84 -6.91
N HIS A 16 1.70 14.02 -7.51
CA HIS A 16 1.85 13.58 -8.89
C HIS A 16 1.82 14.74 -9.89
N GLN A 17 0.89 15.69 -9.72
CA GLN A 17 0.83 16.92 -10.54
C GLN A 17 2.09 17.79 -10.44
N LYS A 18 2.86 17.66 -9.35
CA LYS A 18 4.15 18.33 -9.15
C LYS A 18 5.35 17.51 -9.62
N GLY A 19 5.13 16.33 -10.22
CA GLY A 19 6.18 15.44 -10.70
C GLY A 19 6.92 14.70 -9.57
N LEU A 20 6.32 14.61 -8.37
CA LEU A 20 6.88 13.86 -7.26
C LEU A 20 6.44 12.39 -7.33
N LEU A 21 7.35 11.50 -6.92
CA LEU A 21 7.02 10.11 -6.66
C LEU A 21 6.36 10.01 -5.27
N VAL A 22 5.30 9.20 -5.18
CA VAL A 22 4.52 9.04 -3.94
C VAL A 22 4.79 7.67 -3.35
N ASN A 23 5.42 7.62 -2.18
CA ASN A 23 5.60 6.39 -1.42
C ASN A 23 4.63 6.35 -0.22
N ALA A 24 4.21 5.16 0.18
CA ALA A 24 3.37 4.92 1.35
C ALA A 24 3.82 3.69 2.13
N GLY A 25 3.24 3.40 3.31
CA GLY A 25 3.56 2.16 4.00
C GLY A 25 3.33 2.10 5.50
N HIS A 26 3.47 3.22 6.23
CA HIS A 26 3.38 3.17 7.69
C HIS A 26 1.98 2.74 8.16
N GLY A 27 1.91 1.61 8.88
CA GLY A 27 0.67 1.08 9.43
C GLY A 27 -0.16 0.26 8.45
N LEU A 28 0.34 0.02 7.23
CA LEU A 28 -0.30 -0.89 6.29
C LEU A 28 -0.03 -2.35 6.65
N ASN A 29 -1.03 -3.20 6.45
CA ASN A 29 -1.01 -4.64 6.69
C ASN A 29 -1.92 -5.38 5.70
N LEU A 30 -1.99 -6.72 5.77
CA LEU A 30 -2.81 -7.52 4.86
C LEU A 30 -4.31 -7.14 4.87
N ASP A 31 -4.84 -6.66 5.99
CA ASP A 31 -6.27 -6.36 6.16
C ASP A 31 -6.67 -5.03 5.52
N ASN A 32 -5.77 -4.03 5.53
CA ASN A 32 -6.09 -2.67 5.09
C ASN A 32 -5.44 -2.29 3.75
N LEU A 33 -4.42 -3.03 3.30
CA LEU A 33 -3.64 -2.69 2.10
C LEU A 33 -4.50 -2.66 0.84
N HIS A 34 -5.40 -3.65 0.66
CA HIS A 34 -6.26 -3.70 -0.52
C HIS A 34 -7.14 -2.45 -0.65
N ALA A 35 -7.86 -2.08 0.42
CA ALA A 35 -8.71 -0.90 0.42
C ALA A 35 -7.91 0.41 0.24
N PHE A 36 -6.69 0.46 0.77
CA PHE A 36 -5.80 1.60 0.57
C PHE A 36 -5.35 1.75 -0.89
N LEU A 37 -4.87 0.66 -1.50
CA LEU A 37 -4.43 0.63 -2.89
C LEU A 37 -5.57 0.98 -3.86
N SER A 38 -6.79 0.53 -3.60
CA SER A 38 -7.95 0.88 -4.44
C SER A 38 -8.41 2.33 -4.29
N ALA A 39 -8.00 3.03 -3.22
CA ALA A 39 -8.39 4.42 -2.98
C ALA A 39 -7.32 5.42 -3.42
N VAL A 40 -6.05 5.17 -3.13
CA VAL A 40 -4.94 6.11 -3.33
C VAL A 40 -4.17 5.78 -4.61
N SER A 41 -4.23 6.66 -5.60
CA SER A 41 -3.55 6.51 -6.89
C SER A 41 -2.12 7.09 -6.90
N HIS A 42 -1.39 6.89 -8.01
CA HIS A 42 -0.05 7.44 -8.26
C HIS A 42 1.03 7.00 -7.25
N LEU A 43 0.81 5.86 -6.59
CA LEU A 43 1.79 5.25 -5.70
C LEU A 43 2.95 4.67 -6.52
N HIS A 44 4.17 4.99 -6.11
CA HIS A 44 5.40 4.49 -6.69
C HIS A 44 5.96 3.31 -5.88
N GLU A 45 5.92 3.40 -4.54
CA GLU A 45 6.41 2.34 -3.65
C GLU A 45 5.54 2.20 -2.40
N ILE A 46 5.43 0.96 -1.90
CA ILE A 46 4.82 0.62 -0.61
C ILE A 46 5.90 -0.01 0.29
N SER A 47 6.32 0.67 1.36
CA SER A 47 7.35 0.17 2.28
C SER A 47 6.71 -0.32 3.59
N ILE A 48 6.62 -1.64 3.79
CA ILE A 48 5.97 -2.26 4.96
C ILE A 48 6.99 -2.99 5.82
N GLY A 49 7.04 -2.66 7.12
CA GLY A 49 7.98 -3.22 8.08
C GLY A 49 7.29 -4.08 9.15
N HIS A 50 6.86 -3.46 10.25
CA HIS A 50 6.37 -4.15 11.45
C HIS A 50 5.28 -5.20 11.15
N ALA A 51 4.26 -4.85 10.36
CA ALA A 51 3.19 -5.79 10.01
C ALA A 51 3.71 -7.02 9.25
N LEU A 52 4.60 -6.80 8.26
CA LEU A 52 5.20 -7.87 7.48
C LEU A 52 6.01 -8.83 8.35
N ILE A 53 6.82 -8.32 9.28
CA ILE A 53 7.58 -9.19 10.19
C ILE A 53 6.65 -9.90 11.18
N SER A 54 5.63 -9.22 11.72
CA SER A 54 4.64 -9.83 12.61
C SER A 54 3.88 -10.98 11.94
N ASP A 55 3.43 -10.82 10.69
CA ASP A 55 2.78 -11.88 9.92
C ASP A 55 3.75 -13.04 9.62
N ALA A 56 5.02 -12.72 9.34
CA ALA A 56 6.06 -13.71 9.05
C ALA A 56 6.39 -14.62 10.24
N LEU A 57 6.12 -14.20 11.48
CA LEU A 57 6.27 -15.07 12.66
C LEU A 57 5.34 -16.27 12.62
N PHE A 58 4.18 -16.15 11.96
CA PHE A 58 3.17 -17.21 11.89
C PHE A 58 3.15 -17.92 10.53
N LEU A 59 3.36 -17.19 9.44
CA LEU A 59 3.24 -17.71 8.07
C LEU A 59 4.59 -18.08 7.43
N GLY A 60 5.69 -17.60 8.01
CA GLY A 60 7.03 -17.62 7.41
C GLY A 60 7.25 -16.45 6.44
N LEU A 61 8.49 -15.96 6.36
CA LEU A 61 8.84 -14.74 5.62
C LEU A 61 8.52 -14.85 4.11
N SER A 62 8.87 -15.96 3.47
CA SER A 62 8.63 -16.15 2.02
C SER A 62 7.14 -16.11 1.67
N THR A 63 6.31 -16.83 2.45
CA THR A 63 4.84 -16.85 2.29
C THR A 63 4.26 -15.45 2.50
N THR A 64 4.72 -14.76 3.54
CA THR A 64 4.24 -13.43 3.89
C THR A 64 4.54 -12.42 2.78
N VAL A 65 5.78 -12.36 2.30
CA VAL A 65 6.15 -11.46 1.19
C VAL A 65 5.28 -11.72 -0.05
N LYS A 66 5.02 -13.00 -0.39
CA LYS A 66 4.13 -13.34 -1.52
C LYS A 66 2.70 -12.86 -1.31
N ALA A 67 2.17 -12.96 -0.09
CA ALA A 67 0.82 -12.49 0.23
C ALA A 67 0.68 -10.97 0.03
N TYR A 68 1.65 -10.18 0.52
CA TYR A 68 1.65 -8.72 0.30
C TYR A 68 1.81 -8.37 -1.19
N LEU A 69 2.72 -9.03 -1.91
CA LEU A 69 2.92 -8.79 -3.35
C LEU A 69 1.68 -9.17 -4.17
N ALA A 70 0.94 -10.21 -3.79
CA ALA A 70 -0.30 -10.59 -4.48
C ALA A 70 -1.34 -9.47 -4.41
N LEU A 71 -1.45 -8.76 -3.28
CA LEU A 71 -2.34 -7.60 -3.16
C LEU A 71 -1.87 -6.42 -4.00
N ILE A 72 -0.55 -6.17 -4.07
CA ILE A 72 0.04 -5.06 -4.84
C ILE A 72 -0.08 -5.31 -6.35
N HIS A 73 0.29 -6.49 -6.83
CA HIS A 73 0.24 -6.84 -8.26
C HIS A 73 -1.19 -7.18 -8.73
N GLY A 74 -2.11 -7.52 -7.83
CA GLY A 74 -3.52 -7.67 -8.16
C GLY A 74 -4.20 -6.38 -8.63
N GLN A 75 -3.54 -5.22 -8.50
CA GLN A 75 -4.03 -3.91 -8.98
C GLN A 75 -3.45 -3.50 -10.35
N THR A 76 -2.52 -4.25 -10.93
CA THR A 76 -1.86 -3.87 -12.21
C THR A 76 -2.72 -4.08 -13.47
N GLU A 77 -3.93 -4.63 -13.38
CA GLU A 77 -4.81 -4.86 -14.55
C GLU A 77 -5.78 -3.71 -14.88
N GLY A 78 -5.54 -2.50 -14.36
CA GLY A 78 -6.42 -1.34 -14.59
C GLY A 78 -5.66 -0.07 -14.95
N THR A 79 -5.12 0.00 -16.17
CA THR A 79 -4.74 1.25 -16.85
C THR A 79 -5.11 1.17 -18.32
#